data_AF-A0A7C0WVI2-F1
#
_entry.id   AF-A0A7C0WVI2-F1
#
_cell.length_a   1.000
_cell.length_b   1.000
_cell.length_c   1.000
_cell.angle_alpha   90.00
_cell.angle_beta   90.00
_cell.angle_gamma   90.00
#
_symmetry.space_group_name_H-M   'P 1'
#
loop_
_entity.id
_entity.type
_entity.pdbx_description
1 polymer ?
#
loop_
_entity_poly.entity_id
_entity_poly.type
_entity_poly.pdbx_seq_one_letter_code
_entity_poly.pdbx_strand_id
1 'polypeptide(L)'
;MRKMISKELLPTLHASSFKAYSRVEPPSPYINRTIYAFETQVKYVSVGAEAVISRAEQEGINLVIDGIHLVPGYIDTEKENSKIFHFILYLKNKEEYINRFYARSYGTSRKAELYVKEFKRILEIQDFIINKAKEHGVPLIENNSLDDSLDFIMDSMTKELAKEV
;
A
#
# COMPACT_ATOMS: atom_id res chain seq x y z
N MET A 1 7.28 -6.85 11.61
CA MET A 1 8.68 -6.43 11.33
C MET A 1 9.31 -5.46 12.35
N ARG A 2 8.70 -4.32 12.72
CA ARG A 2 9.32 -3.34 13.66
C ARG A 2 9.73 -3.89 15.04
N LYS A 3 9.16 -5.02 15.46
CA LYS A 3 9.52 -5.73 16.70
C LYS A 3 10.72 -6.64 16.55
N MET A 4 11.06 -7.04 15.32
CA MET A 4 12.19 -7.93 15.01
C MET A 4 13.44 -7.14 14.62
N ILE A 5 13.28 -6.00 13.94
CA ILE A 5 14.39 -5.19 13.44
C ILE A 5 14.45 -3.87 14.20
N SER A 6 15.62 -3.56 14.75
CA SER A 6 15.84 -2.34 15.53
C SER A 6 15.79 -1.09 14.66
N LYS A 7 15.62 0.07 15.31
CA LYS A 7 15.55 1.36 14.62
C LYS A 7 16.90 1.80 14.07
N GLU A 8 17.98 1.37 14.72
CA GLU A 8 19.36 1.66 14.33
C GLU A 8 19.70 0.93 13.03
N LEU A 9 19.17 -0.29 12.84
CA LEU A 9 19.40 -1.07 11.63
C LEU A 9 18.57 -0.58 10.45
N LEU A 10 17.24 -0.45 10.62
CA LEU A 10 16.33 -0.01 9.55
C LEU A 10 15.44 1.16 10.04
N PRO A 11 15.96 2.39 10.11
CA PRO A 11 15.26 3.53 10.69
C PRO A 11 13.99 3.92 9.92
N THR A 12 13.98 3.70 8.60
CA THR A 12 12.81 3.95 7.75
C THR A 12 11.62 3.10 8.19
N LEU A 13 11.81 1.82 8.56
CA LEU A 13 10.72 0.95 9.02
C LEU A 13 10.00 1.52 10.23
N HIS A 14 10.66 2.30 11.08
CA HIS A 14 10.12 2.89 12.31
C HIS A 14 9.46 4.26 12.12
N ALA A 15 9.25 4.70 10.88
CA ALA A 15 8.51 5.90 10.53
C ALA A 15 7.23 5.57 9.74
N SER A 16 6.24 6.47 9.78
CA SER A 16 5.12 6.43 8.82
C SER A 16 5.64 6.64 7.39
N SER A 17 4.96 6.09 6.39
CA SER A 17 5.39 6.12 4.98
C SER A 17 5.70 7.53 4.48
N PHE A 18 4.80 8.48 4.75
CA PHE A 18 4.96 9.90 4.40
C PHE A 18 6.03 10.65 5.23
N LYS A 19 6.61 10.02 6.27
CA LYS A 19 7.69 10.58 7.11
C LYS A 19 9.01 9.84 6.97
N ALA A 20 9.05 8.73 6.24
CA ALA A 20 10.25 7.93 6.05
C ALA A 20 11.40 8.74 5.43
N TYR A 21 11.07 9.75 4.62
CA TYR A 21 12.02 10.67 4.00
C TYR A 21 13.00 11.30 5.02
N SER A 22 12.57 11.52 6.26
CA SER A 22 13.40 12.09 7.34
C SER A 22 14.44 11.12 7.91
N ARG A 23 14.43 9.86 7.47
CA ARG A 23 15.25 8.75 8.01
C ARG A 23 16.26 8.20 7.02
N VAL A 24 16.31 8.75 5.81
CA VAL A 24 17.21 8.29 4.76
C VAL A 24 17.64 9.48 3.91
N GLU A 25 18.84 9.41 3.36
CA GLU A 25 19.34 10.34 2.36
C GLU A 25 19.45 9.58 1.03
N PRO A 26 18.89 10.10 -0.07
CA PRO A 26 19.06 9.47 -1.37
C PRO A 26 20.52 9.62 -1.84
N PRO A 27 21.00 8.73 -2.73
CA PRO A 27 22.38 8.79 -3.23
C PRO A 27 22.65 10.00 -4.12
N SER A 28 21.62 10.74 -4.52
CA SER A 28 21.71 11.92 -5.36
C SER A 28 20.59 12.91 -5.01
N PRO A 29 20.88 14.23 -5.02
CA PRO A 29 19.87 15.27 -4.76
C PRO A 29 18.78 15.33 -5.85
N TYR A 30 19.01 14.75 -7.03
CA TYR A 30 18.03 14.70 -8.12
C TYR A 30 16.93 13.65 -7.92
N ILE A 31 17.09 12.76 -6.94
CA ILE A 31 16.11 11.71 -6.63
C ILE A 31 15.08 12.27 -5.66
N ASN A 32 13.79 12.04 -5.95
CA ASN A 32 12.73 12.38 -5.00
C ASN A 32 12.90 11.59 -3.70
N ARG A 33 13.31 12.30 -2.65
CA ARG A 33 13.59 11.74 -1.32
C ARG A 33 12.38 11.07 -0.67
N THR A 34 11.16 11.59 -0.89
CA THR A 34 9.93 10.98 -0.38
C THR A 34 9.74 9.59 -0.97
N ILE A 35 9.83 9.49 -2.31
CA ILE A 35 9.63 8.23 -3.04
C ILE A 35 10.75 7.26 -2.72
N TYR A 36 12.00 7.70 -2.73
CA TYR A 36 13.14 6.85 -2.38
C TYR A 36 12.98 6.20 -1.00
N ALA A 37 12.56 6.99 0.00
CA ALA A 37 12.36 6.48 1.34
C ALA A 37 11.16 5.53 1.46
N PHE A 38 10.06 5.85 0.77
CA PHE A 38 8.89 4.99 0.73
C PHE A 38 9.20 3.67 0.02
N GLU A 39 9.83 3.70 -1.15
CA GLU A 39 10.23 2.52 -1.90
C GLU A 39 11.22 1.66 -1.11
N THR A 40 12.12 2.29 -0.35
CA THR A 40 12.99 1.57 0.60
C THR A 40 12.17 0.80 1.64
N GLN A 41 11.12 1.39 2.21
CA GLN A 41 10.22 0.66 3.10
C GLN A 41 9.49 -0.48 2.36
N VAL A 42 8.99 -0.24 1.15
CA VAL A 42 8.31 -1.25 0.34
C VAL A 42 9.20 -2.47 0.16
N LYS A 43 10.45 -2.28 -0.27
CA LYS A 43 11.44 -3.37 -0.45
C LYS A 43 11.57 -4.25 0.79
N TYR A 44 11.59 -3.66 1.99
CA TYR A 44 11.68 -4.43 3.24
C TYR A 44 10.35 -5.07 3.63
N VAL A 45 9.22 -4.38 3.44
CA VAL A 45 7.89 -4.87 3.84
C VAL A 45 7.41 -5.99 2.93
N SER A 46 7.70 -5.90 1.64
CA SER A 46 7.36 -6.92 0.66
C SER A 46 7.92 -8.29 1.00
N VAL A 47 9.16 -8.39 1.47
CA VAL A 47 9.74 -9.68 1.91
C VAL A 47 8.87 -10.34 2.98
N GLY A 48 8.38 -9.56 3.94
CA GLY A 48 7.48 -10.06 4.97
C GLY A 48 6.09 -10.41 4.42
N ALA A 49 5.56 -9.61 3.50
CA ALA A 49 4.27 -9.87 2.86
C ALA A 49 4.30 -11.17 2.03
N GLU A 50 5.33 -11.37 1.21
CA GLU A 50 5.54 -12.58 0.42
C GLU A 50 5.63 -13.82 1.30
N ALA A 51 6.36 -13.77 2.41
CA ALA A 51 6.44 -14.89 3.34
C ALA A 51 5.06 -15.28 3.92
N VAL A 52 4.19 -14.29 4.19
CA VAL A 52 2.83 -14.55 4.67
C VAL A 52 1.95 -15.13 3.55
N ILE A 53 2.07 -14.61 2.32
CA ILE A 53 1.35 -15.12 1.14
C ILE A 53 1.75 -16.57 0.86
N SER A 54 3.05 -16.87 0.79
CA SER A 54 3.55 -18.23 0.54
C SER A 54 3.13 -19.21 1.64
N ARG A 55 3.07 -18.77 2.90
CA ARG A 55 2.55 -19.61 3.97
C ARG A 55 1.06 -19.90 3.78
N ALA A 56 0.28 -18.89 3.41
CA ALA A 56 -1.15 -19.05 3.17
C ALA A 56 -1.43 -20.04 2.01
N GLU A 57 -0.65 -19.96 0.93
CA GLU A 57 -0.67 -20.93 -0.17
C GLU A 57 -0.34 -22.35 0.31
N GLN A 58 0.74 -22.52 1.09
CA GLN A 58 1.15 -23.82 1.63
C GLN A 58 0.12 -24.44 2.58
N GLU A 59 -0.56 -23.61 3.37
CA GLU A 59 -1.56 -24.05 4.35
C GLU A 59 -2.98 -24.13 3.75
N GLY A 60 -3.17 -23.71 2.50
CA GLY A 60 -4.48 -23.69 1.82
C GLY A 60 -5.49 -22.77 2.49
N ILE A 61 -5.04 -21.65 3.05
CA ILE A 61 -5.91 -20.70 3.76
C ILE A 61 -6.18 -19.44 2.94
N ASN A 62 -7.42 -18.94 3.03
CA ASN A 62 -7.79 -17.66 2.44
C ASN A 62 -7.16 -16.50 3.23
N LEU A 63 -6.61 -15.52 2.53
CA LEU A 63 -5.91 -14.39 3.13
C LEU A 63 -6.33 -13.08 2.47
N VAL A 64 -6.60 -12.06 3.30
CA VAL A 64 -6.72 -10.66 2.87
C VAL A 64 -5.62 -9.87 3.55
N ILE A 65 -4.82 -9.15 2.76
CA ILE A 65 -3.78 -8.26 3.27
C ILE A 65 -4.11 -6.83 2.84
N ASP A 66 -4.13 -5.91 3.80
CA ASP A 66 -4.22 -4.48 3.54
C ASP A 66 -2.94 -3.78 3.99
N GLY A 67 -2.44 -2.86 3.17
CA GLY A 67 -1.25 -2.09 3.48
C GLY A 67 -0.77 -1.22 2.33
N ILE A 68 -0.36 0.01 2.67
CA ILE A 68 0.20 0.96 1.70
C ILE A 68 1.47 0.43 1.02
N HIS A 69 2.18 -0.51 1.64
CA HIS A 69 3.42 -1.09 1.10
C HIS A 69 3.17 -2.25 0.14
N LEU A 70 1.92 -2.65 -0.11
CA LEU A 70 1.57 -3.67 -1.10
C LEU A 70 1.58 -3.09 -2.52
N VAL A 71 2.76 -2.68 -2.98
CA VAL A 71 2.94 -1.97 -4.25
C VAL A 71 3.13 -2.96 -5.40
N PRO A 72 2.42 -2.81 -6.54
CA PRO A 72 2.60 -3.64 -7.71
C PRO A 72 4.06 -3.66 -8.21
N GLY A 73 4.53 -4.83 -8.63
CA GLY A 73 5.92 -5.08 -9.02
C GLY A 73 6.89 -5.38 -7.87
N TYR A 74 6.42 -5.24 -6.62
CA TYR A 74 7.18 -5.61 -5.41
C TYR A 74 6.62 -6.84 -4.71
N ILE A 75 5.52 -7.40 -5.20
CA ILE A 75 4.89 -8.61 -4.69
C ILE A 75 4.58 -9.46 -5.90
N ASP A 76 5.01 -10.72 -5.85
CA ASP A 76 4.66 -11.71 -6.86
C ASP A 76 3.22 -12.19 -6.65
N THR A 77 2.34 -11.80 -7.58
CA THR A 77 0.92 -12.20 -7.59
C THR A 77 0.66 -13.41 -8.49
N GLU A 78 1.65 -13.86 -9.26
CA GLU A 78 1.52 -15.02 -10.15
C GLU A 78 2.00 -16.28 -9.42
N LYS A 79 1.06 -16.93 -8.70
CA LYS A 79 1.34 -18.17 -7.98
C LYS A 79 0.71 -19.36 -8.66
N GLU A 80 1.47 -20.46 -8.74
CA GLU A 80 1.04 -21.67 -9.44
C GLU A 80 -0.19 -22.32 -8.79
N ASN A 81 -0.28 -22.30 -7.45
CA ASN A 81 -1.33 -23.01 -6.71
C ASN A 81 -2.29 -22.06 -5.99
N SER A 82 -2.32 -20.77 -6.36
CA SER A 82 -3.14 -19.78 -5.68
C SER A 82 -3.60 -18.68 -6.61
N LYS A 83 -4.84 -18.24 -6.41
CA LYS A 83 -5.38 -17.04 -7.06
C LYS A 83 -5.20 -15.84 -6.15
N ILE A 84 -4.48 -14.84 -6.66
CA ILE A 84 -4.25 -13.58 -5.97
C ILE A 84 -4.97 -12.47 -6.73
N PHE A 85 -5.85 -11.78 -6.02
CA PHE A 85 -6.50 -10.57 -6.50
C PHE A 85 -5.83 -9.36 -5.86
N HIS A 86 -5.23 -8.49 -6.68
CA HIS A 86 -4.59 -7.27 -6.22
C HIS A 86 -5.35 -6.06 -6.74
N PHE A 87 -5.71 -5.14 -5.84
CA PHE A 87 -6.40 -3.91 -6.16
C PHE A 87 -5.70 -2.73 -5.48
N ILE A 88 -5.69 -1.58 -6.15
CA ILE A 88 -5.20 -0.33 -5.57
C ILE A 88 -6.37 0.66 -5.43
N LEU A 89 -6.64 1.03 -4.19
CA LEU A 89 -7.61 2.07 -3.85
C LEU A 89 -6.94 3.43 -3.81
N TYR A 90 -7.54 4.43 -4.43
CA TYR A 90 -7.03 5.80 -4.43
C TYR A 90 -8.15 6.83 -4.33
N LEU A 91 -7.80 8.08 -4.04
CA LEU A 91 -8.71 9.21 -3.98
C LEU A 91 -8.17 10.37 -4.81
N LYS A 92 -9.08 11.10 -5.48
CA LYS A 92 -8.74 12.33 -6.21
C LYS A 92 -9.04 13.59 -5.40
N ASN A 93 -10.12 13.55 -4.61
CA ASN A 93 -10.60 14.74 -3.90
C ASN A 93 -9.80 15.00 -2.61
N LYS A 94 -9.14 16.16 -2.55
CA LYS A 94 -8.39 16.61 -1.36
C LYS A 94 -9.26 16.80 -0.12
N GLU A 95 -10.48 17.31 -0.28
CA GLU A 95 -11.39 17.52 0.85
C GLU A 95 -11.79 16.18 1.47
N GLU A 96 -12.05 15.20 0.63
CA GLU A 96 -12.36 13.84 1.07
C GLU A 96 -11.19 13.20 1.82
N TYR A 97 -9.97 13.41 1.35
CA TYR A 97 -8.75 13.04 2.08
C TYR A 97 -8.72 13.62 3.49
N ILE A 98 -8.96 14.92 3.62
CA ILE A 98 -8.94 15.63 4.89
C ILE A 98 -10.03 15.09 5.83
N ASN A 99 -11.25 14.93 5.32
CA ASN A 99 -12.37 14.37 6.07
C ASN A 99 -12.05 12.96 6.59
N ARG A 100 -11.45 12.11 5.75
CA ARG A 100 -11.02 10.76 6.16
C ARG A 100 -9.90 10.79 7.19
N PHE A 101 -8.96 11.72 7.12
CA PHE A 101 -7.93 11.88 8.17
C PHE A 101 -8.55 12.26 9.51
N TYR A 102 -9.51 13.18 9.52
CA TYR A 102 -10.23 13.57 10.73
C TYR A 102 -11.09 12.43 11.28
N ALA A 103 -11.88 11.77 10.43
CA ALA A 103 -12.68 10.61 10.83
C ALA A 103 -11.80 9.51 11.44
N ARG A 104 -10.63 9.24 10.85
CA ARG A 104 -9.65 8.26 11.37
C ARG A 104 -8.98 8.70 12.67
N SER A 105 -8.85 10.00 12.91
CA SER A 105 -8.28 10.54 14.15
C SER A 105 -9.25 10.45 15.33
N TYR A 106 -10.56 10.49 15.05
CA TYR A 106 -11.61 10.44 16.06
C TYR A 106 -11.50 9.17 16.91
N GLY A 107 -11.42 9.34 18.24
CA GLY A 107 -11.28 8.21 19.17
C GLY A 107 -9.92 7.48 19.12
N THR A 108 -8.90 8.04 18.46
CA THR A 108 -7.56 7.44 18.39
C THR A 108 -6.46 8.42 18.81
N SER A 109 -5.25 7.90 19.05
CA SER A 109 -4.05 8.74 19.31
C SER A 109 -3.45 9.39 18.06
N ARG A 110 -4.05 9.19 16.88
CA ARG A 110 -3.55 9.74 15.62
C ARG A 110 -3.96 11.20 15.50
N LYS A 111 -3.00 12.06 15.10
CA LYS A 111 -3.24 13.49 14.88
C LYS A 111 -3.50 13.75 13.40
N ALA A 112 -4.73 14.12 13.04
CA ALA A 112 -5.11 14.42 11.65
C ALA A 112 -4.24 15.52 11.05
N GLU A 113 -3.85 16.50 11.86
CA GLU A 113 -3.04 17.66 11.46
C GLU A 113 -1.67 17.23 10.92
N LEU A 114 -1.13 16.10 11.40
CA LEU A 114 0.13 15.55 10.88
C LEU A 114 -0.04 15.06 9.44
N TYR A 115 -1.19 14.49 9.08
CA TYR A 115 -1.47 14.05 7.72
C TYR A 115 -1.70 15.24 6.81
N VAL A 116 -2.45 16.24 7.27
CA VAL A 116 -2.70 17.48 6.53
C VAL A 116 -1.39 18.22 6.23
N LYS A 117 -0.49 18.31 7.21
CA LYS A 117 0.84 18.95 7.03
C LYS A 117 1.71 18.22 6.01
N GLU A 118 1.60 16.88 5.96
CA GLU A 118 2.40 16.02 5.08
C GLU A 118 1.65 15.66 3.78
N PHE A 119 0.53 16.33 3.49
CA PHE A 119 -0.39 15.93 2.42
C PHE A 119 0.27 15.86 1.04
N LYS A 120 1.17 16.80 0.73
CA LYS A 120 1.95 16.77 -0.52
C LYS A 120 2.72 15.45 -0.69
N ARG A 121 3.36 14.97 0.37
CA ARG A 121 4.13 13.71 0.36
C ARG A 121 3.22 12.49 0.26
N ILE A 122 2.03 12.56 0.84
CA ILE A 122 1.01 11.51 0.71
C ILE A 122 0.57 11.38 -0.75
N LEU A 123 0.32 12.51 -1.43
CA LEU A 123 -0.01 12.51 -2.86
C LEU A 123 1.14 12.02 -3.73
N GLU A 124 2.39 12.43 -3.46
CA GLU A 124 3.57 11.89 -4.16
C GLU A 124 3.62 10.35 -4.07
N ILE A 125 3.39 9.80 -2.87
CA ILE A 125 3.33 8.35 -2.66
C ILE A 125 2.17 7.72 -3.42
N GLN A 126 0.97 8.32 -3.38
CA GLN A 126 -0.18 7.82 -4.13
C GLN A 126 0.14 7.77 -5.63
N ASP A 127 0.69 8.85 -6.20
CA ASP A 127 1.01 8.93 -7.63
C ASP A 127 2.02 7.86 -8.03
N PHE A 128 3.02 7.60 -7.18
CA PHE A 128 3.95 6.50 -7.38
C PHE A 128 3.25 5.13 -7.42
N ILE A 129 2.36 4.85 -6.48
CA ILE A 129 1.61 3.58 -6.42
C ILE A 129 0.68 3.44 -7.63
N ILE A 130 -0.02 4.51 -8.01
CA ILE A 130 -0.89 4.54 -9.20
C ILE A 130 -0.08 4.24 -10.46
N ASN A 131 1.09 4.83 -10.61
CA ASN A 131 1.96 4.58 -11.76
C ASN A 131 2.43 3.13 -11.80
N LYS A 132 2.82 2.56 -10.65
CA LYS A 132 3.18 1.13 -10.54
C LYS A 132 2.00 0.22 -10.87
N ALA A 133 0.79 0.56 -10.43
CA ALA A 133 -0.41 -0.20 -10.76
C ALA A 133 -0.67 -0.22 -12.28
N LYS A 134 -0.56 0.93 -12.95
CA LYS A 134 -0.69 1.02 -14.41
C LYS A 134 0.37 0.21 -15.14
N GLU A 135 1.63 0.29 -14.69
CA GLU A 135 2.76 -0.45 -15.27
C GLU A 135 2.54 -1.96 -15.23
N HIS A 136 1.92 -2.48 -14.17
CA HIS A 136 1.71 -3.92 -13.93
C HIS A 136 0.28 -4.38 -14.24
N GLY A 137 -0.57 -3.52 -14.81
CA GLY A 137 -1.96 -3.87 -15.13
C GLY A 137 -2.86 -4.14 -13.91
N VAL A 138 -2.48 -3.67 -12.72
CA VAL A 138 -3.27 -3.84 -11.50
C VAL A 138 -4.45 -2.86 -11.49
N PRO A 139 -5.69 -3.32 -11.25
CA PRO A 139 -6.87 -2.45 -11.24
C PRO A 139 -6.78 -1.32 -10.22
N LEU A 140 -7.17 -0.12 -10.68
CA LEU A 140 -7.26 1.09 -9.89
C LEU A 140 -8.71 1.44 -9.59
N ILE A 141 -9.04 1.57 -8.31
CA ILE A 141 -10.40 1.85 -7.84
C ILE A 141 -10.40 3.22 -7.15
N GLU A 142 -11.17 4.15 -7.70
CA GLU A 142 -11.40 5.43 -7.05
C GLU A 142 -12.40 5.23 -5.91
N ASN A 143 -11.92 5.27 -4.68
CA ASN A 143 -12.67 4.85 -3.50
C ASN A 143 -13.61 5.96 -3.01
N ASN A 144 -14.57 6.40 -3.82
CA ASN A 144 -15.52 7.46 -3.44
C ASN A 144 -16.68 6.92 -2.58
N SER A 145 -17.06 5.66 -2.79
CA SER A 145 -18.09 4.95 -2.03
C SER A 145 -17.59 3.56 -1.63
N LEU A 146 -17.98 3.12 -0.44
CA LEU A 146 -17.70 1.76 0.03
C LEU A 146 -18.39 0.74 -0.88
N ASP A 147 -19.67 0.94 -1.16
CA ASP A 147 -20.51 0.00 -1.91
C ASP A 147 -19.97 -0.16 -3.34
N ASP A 148 -19.72 0.95 -4.05
CA ASP A 148 -19.17 0.91 -5.41
C ASP A 148 -17.80 0.21 -5.47
N SER A 149 -16.95 0.43 -4.45
CA SER A 149 -15.63 -0.20 -4.38
C SER A 149 -15.75 -1.72 -4.12
N LEU A 150 -16.66 -2.12 -3.24
CA LEU A 150 -16.94 -3.53 -2.93
C LEU A 150 -17.54 -4.24 -4.13
N ASP A 151 -18.53 -3.65 -4.78
CA ASP A 151 -19.17 -4.19 -5.96
C ASP A 151 -18.12 -4.42 -7.06
N PHE A 152 -17.25 -3.43 -7.32
CA PHE A 152 -16.17 -3.59 -8.30
C PHE A 152 -15.23 -4.77 -7.97
N ILE A 153 -14.82 -4.91 -6.70
CA ILE A 153 -13.92 -5.99 -6.26
C ILE A 153 -14.61 -7.35 -6.44
N MET A 154 -15.85 -7.47 -5.96
CA MET A 154 -16.62 -8.72 -6.01
C MET A 154 -16.91 -9.14 -7.45
N ASP A 155 -17.27 -8.19 -8.32
CA ASP A 155 -17.48 -8.43 -9.75
C ASP A 155 -16.20 -8.89 -10.42
N SER A 156 -15.08 -8.24 -10.13
CA SER A 156 -13.77 -8.59 -10.70
C SER A 156 -13.35 -10.00 -10.29
N MET A 157 -13.51 -10.35 -9.01
CA MET A 157 -13.21 -11.67 -8.50
C MET A 157 -14.11 -12.75 -9.11
N THR A 158 -15.42 -12.51 -9.15
CA THR A 158 -16.40 -13.49 -9.67
C THR A 158 -16.18 -13.75 -11.16
N LYS A 159 -15.92 -12.70 -11.95
CA LYS A 159 -15.63 -12.82 -13.40
C LYS A 159 -14.37 -13.64 -13.67
N GLU A 160 -13.35 -13.47 -12.84
CA GLU A 160 -12.10 -14.21 -13.02
C GLU A 160 -12.26 -15.68 -12.61
N LEU A 161 -12.88 -15.95 -11.47
CA LEU A 161 -13.12 -17.32 -11.00
C LEU A 161 -14.05 -18.11 -11.93
N ALA A 162 -15.01 -17.45 -12.58
CA ALA A 162 -15.92 -18.08 -13.54
C ALA A 162 -15.23 -18.55 -14.83
N LYS A 163 -14.02 -18.07 -15.15
CA LYS A 163 -13.27 -18.53 -16.34
C LYS A 163 -12.68 -19.93 -16.17
N GLU A 164 -12.67 -20.46 -14.95
CA GLU A 164 -12.04 -21.74 -14.61
C GLU A 164 -13.05 -22.90 -14.48
N VAL A 165 -14.33 -22.61 -14.71
CA VAL A 165 -15.46 -23.57 -14.75
C VAL A 165 -15.87 -23.82 -16.19
#